data_AF-A0A8J6RM09-F1
#
_entry.id   AF-A0A8J6RM09-F1
#
_cell.length_a   1.000
_cell.length_b   1.000
_cell.length_c   1.000
_cell.angle_alpha   90.00
_cell.angle_beta   90.00
_cell.angle_gamma   90.00
#
_symmetry.space_group_name_H-M   'P 1'
#
loop_
_entity.id
_entity.type
_entity.pdbx_description
1 polymer ?
#
loop_
_entity_poly.entity_id
_entity_poly.type
_entity_poly.pdbx_seq_one_letter_code
_entity_poly.pdbx_strand_id
1 'polypeptide(L)'
;MLTSSQKPKTVVMDVTESQIERPKHGQKRFYSGKQKRHTLKYQLVIDLTTLEIRCVVNGSGRQHDYRLFVDSKVRFHPDTESLEDSGYQGISKLHANCCLPHKKPRGGKLTKPQKQSNRALACR
;
A
#
# COMPACT_ATOMS: atom_id res chain seq x y z
N MET A 1 -9.45 27.05 -14.39
CA MET A 1 -8.99 27.31 -13.02
C MET A 1 -8.59 25.98 -12.41
N LEU A 2 -7.33 25.79 -12.03
CA LEU A 2 -6.93 24.62 -11.24
C LEU A 2 -7.60 24.79 -9.87
N THR A 3 -8.65 24.03 -9.60
CA THR A 3 -9.30 24.03 -8.31
C THR A 3 -8.23 23.72 -7.26
N SER A 4 -8.19 24.53 -6.19
CA SER A 4 -7.38 24.24 -5.00
C SER A 4 -7.57 22.76 -4.69
N SER A 5 -6.50 21.98 -4.83
CA SER A 5 -6.51 20.53 -4.66
C SER A 5 -7.10 20.23 -3.29
N GLN A 6 -8.37 19.84 -3.26
CA GLN A 6 -9.01 19.47 -2.00
C GLN A 6 -8.27 18.24 -1.49
N LYS A 7 -7.75 18.34 -0.27
CA LYS A 7 -7.11 17.21 0.39
C LYS A 7 -8.12 16.05 0.45
N PRO A 8 -7.75 14.84 0.01
CA PRO A 8 -8.64 13.70 0.10
C PRO A 8 -8.94 13.44 1.59
N LYS A 9 -10.20 13.13 1.90
CA LYS A 9 -10.59 12.77 3.26
C LYS A 9 -9.97 11.43 3.67
N THR A 10 -10.08 10.45 2.77
CA THR A 10 -9.55 9.09 2.97
C THR A 10 -8.86 8.63 1.69
N VAL A 11 -7.66 8.08 1.84
CA VAL A 11 -6.92 7.43 0.76
C VAL A 11 -6.70 5.96 1.06
N VAL A 12 -6.65 5.15 0.01
CA VAL A 12 -6.18 3.77 0.06
C VAL A 12 -4.95 3.66 -0.80
N MET A 13 -3.99 2.86 -0.36
CA MET A 13 -2.88 2.45 -1.21
C MET A 13 -2.90 0.93 -1.39
N ASP A 14 -2.63 0.53 -2.62
CA ASP A 14 -2.45 -0.87 -2.97
C ASP A 14 -1.29 -1.03 -3.95
N VAL A 15 -0.73 -2.23 -4.02
CA VAL A 15 0.34 -2.57 -4.95
C VAL A 15 -0.12 -3.72 -5.86
N THR A 16 -0.19 -3.43 -7.15
CA THR A 16 -0.47 -4.43 -8.18
C THR A 16 0.81 -4.84 -8.92
N GLU A 17 0.87 -6.07 -9.41
CA GLU A 17 1.98 -6.57 -10.22
C GLU A 17 1.53 -6.80 -11.67
N SER A 18 2.27 -6.27 -12.64
CA SER A 18 2.07 -6.56 -14.06
C SER A 18 3.24 -7.35 -14.63
N GLN A 19 2.94 -8.36 -15.44
CA GLN A 19 3.96 -9.12 -16.14
C GLN A 19 4.69 -8.25 -17.16
N ILE A 20 6.00 -8.45 -17.26
CA ILE A 20 6.83 -7.87 -18.31
C ILE A 20 7.58 -8.98 -19.06
N GLU A 21 8.10 -8.63 -20.24
CA GLU A 21 9.06 -9.49 -20.93
C GLU A 21 10.31 -9.70 -20.06
N ARG A 22 10.93 -10.88 -20.16
CA ARG A 22 12.17 -11.19 -19.45
C ARG A 22 13.27 -10.19 -19.87
N PRO A 23 13.78 -9.34 -18.95
CA PRO A 23 14.79 -8.35 -19.30
C PRO A 23 16.09 -9.02 -19.77
N LYS A 24 16.85 -8.39 -20.68
CA LYS A 24 18.18 -8.92 -21.07
C LYS A 24 19.20 -8.78 -19.94
N HIS A 25 19.15 -7.67 -19.20
CA HIS A 25 20.05 -7.38 -18.08
C HIS A 25 19.26 -7.20 -16.77
N GLY A 26 19.87 -7.54 -15.64
CA GLY A 26 19.25 -7.31 -14.33
C GLY A 26 18.00 -8.14 -14.03
N GLN A 27 17.77 -9.26 -14.73
CA GLN A 27 16.60 -10.14 -14.62
C GLN A 27 16.16 -10.42 -13.17
N LYS A 28 17.12 -10.76 -12.30
CA LYS A 28 16.88 -11.06 -10.88
C LYS A 28 16.18 -9.93 -10.12
N ARG A 29 16.25 -8.67 -10.59
CA ARG A 29 15.56 -7.52 -9.96
C ARG A 29 14.06 -7.52 -10.24
N PHE A 30 13.67 -8.01 -11.41
CA PHE A 30 12.29 -8.01 -11.87
C PHE A 30 11.59 -9.35 -11.63
N TYR A 31 12.34 -10.41 -11.33
CA TYR A 31 11.75 -11.71 -11.02
C TYR A 31 10.98 -11.68 -9.68
N SER A 32 9.66 -11.84 -9.74
CA SER A 32 8.77 -11.95 -8.59
C SER A 32 8.70 -13.41 -8.14
N GLY A 33 9.12 -13.66 -6.90
CA GLY A 33 9.08 -15.01 -6.32
C GLY A 33 7.66 -15.53 -6.09
N LYS A 34 6.69 -14.63 -5.88
CA LYS A 34 5.26 -14.92 -5.70
C LYS A 34 4.60 -15.28 -7.02
N GLN A 35 4.82 -14.47 -8.06
CA GLN A 35 4.23 -14.67 -9.38
C GLN A 35 4.99 -15.69 -10.26
N LYS A 36 6.22 -16.06 -9.87
CA LYS A 36 7.12 -16.96 -10.62
C LYS A 36 7.41 -16.47 -12.05
N ARG A 37 7.47 -15.15 -12.25
CA ARG A 37 7.76 -14.49 -13.55
C ARG A 37 8.36 -13.10 -13.33
N HIS A 38 8.82 -12.46 -14.40
CA HIS A 38 9.31 -11.08 -14.34
C HIS A 38 8.13 -10.10 -14.31
N THR A 39 8.11 -9.21 -13.33
CA THR A 39 7.02 -8.26 -13.11
C THR A 39 7.54 -6.86 -12.79
N LEU A 40 6.69 -5.87 -13.02
CA LEU A 40 6.75 -4.54 -12.43
C LEU A 40 5.66 -4.42 -11.38
N LYS A 41 5.98 -3.72 -10.29
CA LYS A 41 5.01 -3.34 -9.27
C LYS A 41 4.50 -1.94 -9.56
N TYR A 42 3.22 -1.70 -9.32
CA TYR A 42 2.60 -0.39 -9.37
C TYR A 42 1.90 -0.15 -8.04
N GLN A 43 2.46 0.77 -7.26
CA GLN A 43 1.82 1.33 -6.09
C GLN A 43 0.84 2.41 -6.55
N LEU A 44 -0.43 2.23 -6.21
CA LEU A 44 -1.50 3.16 -6.53
C LEU A 44 -1.97 3.81 -5.24
N VAL A 45 -2.11 5.12 -5.23
CA VAL A 45 -2.80 5.87 -4.17
C VAL A 45 -4.10 6.38 -4.73
N ILE A 46 -5.20 5.97 -4.13
CA ILE A 46 -6.56 6.23 -4.62
C ILE A 46 -7.32 7.03 -3.57
N ASP A 47 -8.00 8.09 -4.00
CA ASP A 47 -8.96 8.79 -3.16
C ASP A 47 -10.26 7.99 -3.13
N LEU A 48 -10.68 7.54 -1.94
CA LEU A 48 -11.90 6.73 -1.83
C LEU A 48 -13.19 7.51 -2.10
N THR A 49 -13.15 8.83 -2.01
CA THR A 49 -14.34 9.66 -2.24
C THR A 49 -14.60 9.84 -3.73
N THR A 50 -13.55 10.11 -4.51
CA THR A 50 -13.66 10.39 -5.95
C THR A 50 -13.31 9.19 -6.83
N LEU A 51 -12.69 8.15 -6.25
CA LEU A 51 -12.08 7.01 -6.95
C LEU A 51 -10.95 7.40 -7.91
N GLU A 52 -10.45 8.63 -7.80
CA GLU A 52 -9.34 9.11 -8.61
C GLU A 52 -8.01 8.54 -8.13
N ILE A 53 -7.17 8.14 -9.08
CA ILE A 53 -5.78 7.77 -8.82
C ILE A 53 -4.98 9.06 -8.61
N ARG A 54 -4.61 9.33 -7.36
CA ARG A 54 -3.83 10.52 -6.97
C ARG A 54 -2.35 10.36 -7.26
N CYS A 55 -1.83 9.12 -7.19
CA CYS A 55 -0.42 8.84 -7.42
C CYS A 55 -0.21 7.42 -7.94
N VAL A 56 0.73 7.26 -8.86
CA VAL A 56 1.22 5.97 -9.35
C VAL A 56 2.74 5.95 -9.22
N VAL A 57 3.28 4.94 -8.55
CA VAL A 57 4.73 4.73 -8.42
C VAL A 57 5.06 3.31 -8.83
N ASN A 58 6.09 3.14 -9.66
CA ASN A 58 6.53 1.82 -10.08
C ASN A 58 7.72 1.31 -9.26
N GLY A 59 7.82 -0.02 -9.20
CA GLY A 59 8.91 -0.73 -8.54
C GLY A 59 9.24 -2.02 -9.28
N SER A 60 10.36 -2.65 -8.94
CA SER A 60 10.74 -3.93 -9.55
C SER A 60 9.97 -5.09 -8.90
N GLY A 61 9.66 -6.15 -9.66
CA GLY A 61 8.89 -7.31 -9.17
C GLY A 61 9.44 -8.00 -7.92
N ARG A 62 10.76 -7.92 -7.68
CA ARG A 62 11.39 -8.46 -6.46
C ARG A 62 11.23 -7.56 -5.23
N GLN A 63 10.97 -6.27 -5.41
CA GLN A 63 10.91 -5.30 -4.31
C GLN A 63 9.71 -5.61 -3.39
N HIS A 64 9.89 -5.47 -2.08
CA HIS A 64 8.80 -5.64 -1.12
C HIS A 64 7.91 -4.39 -1.12
N ASP A 65 6.60 -4.55 -0.96
CA ASP A 65 5.61 -3.47 -1.12
C ASP A 65 5.87 -2.32 -0.14
N TYR A 66 6.13 -2.62 1.13
CA TYR A 66 6.52 -1.60 2.12
C TYR A 66 7.80 -0.84 1.74
N ARG A 67 8.78 -1.52 1.11
CA ARG A 67 10.01 -0.85 0.67
C ARG A 67 9.74 0.07 -0.51
N LEU A 68 8.89 -0.35 -1.44
CA LEU A 68 8.41 0.50 -2.54
C LEU A 68 7.76 1.77 -1.99
N PHE A 69 6.91 1.66 -0.98
CA PHE A 69 6.31 2.81 -0.31
C PHE A 69 7.34 3.76 0.31
N VAL A 70 8.28 3.24 1.11
CA VAL A 70 9.32 4.07 1.72
C VAL A 70 10.17 4.77 0.65
N ASP A 71 10.60 4.04 -0.37
CA ASP A 71 11.45 4.54 -1.46
C ASP A 71 10.69 5.56 -2.35
N SER A 72 9.37 5.41 -2.49
CA SER A 72 8.50 6.31 -3.26
C SER A 72 8.45 7.74 -2.71
N LYS A 73 8.78 7.91 -1.41
CA LYS A 73 8.65 9.18 -0.67
C LYS A 73 7.26 9.80 -0.73
N VAL A 74 6.23 9.04 -1.08
CA VAL A 74 4.84 9.48 -0.98
C VAL A 74 4.54 9.81 0.49
N ARG A 75 3.89 10.95 0.70
CA ARG A 75 3.45 11.44 2.00
C ARG A 75 2.00 11.88 1.89
N PHE A 76 1.20 11.50 2.87
CA PHE A 76 -0.18 11.93 2.99
C PHE A 76 -0.25 13.21 3.81
N HIS A 77 -1.27 14.03 3.56
CA HIS A 77 -1.54 15.18 4.42
C HIS A 77 -1.88 14.66 5.83
N PRO A 78 -1.41 15.28 6.92
CA PRO A 78 -1.64 14.79 8.29
C PRO A 78 -3.11 14.50 8.62
N ASP A 79 -4.02 15.33 8.11
CA ASP A 79 -5.47 15.18 8.31
C ASP A 79 -6.14 14.12 7.40
N THR A 80 -5.45 13.65 6.35
CA THR A 80 -5.99 12.62 5.45
C THR A 80 -5.90 11.27 6.15
N GLU A 81 -7.01 10.53 6.23
CA GLU A 81 -7.01 9.15 6.73
C GLU A 81 -6.41 8.23 5.66
N SER A 82 -5.45 7.36 6.03
CA SER A 82 -4.94 6.33 5.11
C SER A 82 -5.37 4.93 5.54
N LEU A 83 -6.03 4.19 4.65
CA LEU A 83 -6.45 2.80 4.88
C LEU A 83 -5.51 1.85 4.15
N GLU A 84 -4.91 0.93 4.90
CA GLU A 84 -3.79 0.12 4.41
C GLU A 84 -3.87 -1.32 4.95
N ASP A 85 -3.29 -2.29 4.25
CA ASP A 85 -3.21 -3.66 4.76
C ASP A 85 -2.24 -3.77 5.95
N SER A 86 -2.45 -4.78 6.78
CA SER A 86 -1.61 -5.18 7.91
C SER A 86 -0.14 -5.43 7.56
N GLY A 87 0.21 -5.58 6.28
CA GLY A 87 1.60 -5.59 5.81
C GLY A 87 2.34 -4.27 6.01
N TYR A 88 1.60 -3.17 6.18
CA TYR A 88 2.11 -1.80 6.25
C TYR A 88 2.20 -1.24 7.68
N GLN A 89 2.34 -2.08 8.71
CA GLN A 89 2.42 -1.61 10.11
C GLN A 89 3.44 -0.48 10.34
N GLY A 90 4.52 -0.43 9.55
CA GLY A 90 5.55 0.61 9.63
C GLY A 90 5.08 2.01 9.24
N ILE A 91 3.94 2.15 8.52
CA ILE A 91 3.37 3.45 8.11
C ILE A 91 2.99 4.31 9.31
N SER A 92 2.60 3.69 10.42
CA SER A 92 2.27 4.41 11.67
C SER A 92 3.38 5.33 12.19
N LYS A 93 4.64 5.10 11.78
CA LYS A 93 5.78 5.97 12.10
C LYS A 93 5.91 7.19 11.19
N LEU A 94 5.30 7.14 10.01
CA LEU A 94 5.40 8.14 8.95
C LEU A 94 4.13 8.99 8.85
N HIS A 95 2.99 8.42 9.20
CA HIS A 95 1.69 9.08 9.13
C HIS A 95 0.81 8.65 10.31
N ALA A 96 0.38 9.63 11.13
CA ALA A 96 -0.35 9.35 12.36
C ALA A 96 -1.81 8.92 12.10
N ASN A 97 -2.45 9.50 11.08
CA ASN A 97 -3.84 9.21 10.75
C ASN A 97 -3.96 7.99 9.82
N CYS A 98 -3.29 6.89 10.18
CA CYS A 98 -3.35 5.63 9.46
C CYS A 98 -4.27 4.62 10.17
N CYS A 99 -5.08 3.93 9.39
CA CYS A 99 -5.97 2.88 9.84
C CYS A 99 -5.47 1.54 9.31
N LEU A 100 -4.89 0.75 10.22
CA LEU A 100 -4.27 -0.54 9.91
C LEU A 100 -4.99 -1.67 10.67
N PRO A 101 -5.25 -2.81 10.02
CA PRO A 101 -5.71 -3.99 10.73
C PRO A 101 -4.66 -4.45 11.75
N HIS A 102 -5.11 -4.98 12.89
CA HIS A 102 -4.23 -5.62 13.86
C HIS A 102 -3.59 -6.87 13.25
N LYS A 103 -2.26 -6.88 13.20
CA LYS A 103 -1.47 -8.04 12.78
C LYS A 103 -1.40 -9.08 13.91
N LYS A 104 -1.59 -10.35 13.56
CA LYS A 104 -1.42 -11.47 14.49
C LYS A 104 0.05 -11.54 14.99
N PRO A 105 0.29 -11.63 16.30
CA PRO A 105 1.65 -11.81 16.82
C PRO A 105 2.20 -13.20 16.45
N ARG A 106 3.52 -13.32 16.33
CA ARG A 106 4.17 -14.61 16.03
C ARG A 106 3.84 -15.62 17.12
N GLY A 107 3.29 -16.78 16.74
CA GLY A 107 2.88 -17.84 17.67
C GLY A 107 1.64 -17.54 18.53
N GLY A 108 1.08 -16.32 18.49
CA GLY A 108 -0.09 -15.95 19.30
C GLY A 108 -1.41 -15.97 18.52
N LYS A 109 -2.47 -15.39 19.09
CA LYS A 109 -3.79 -15.23 18.44
C LYS A 109 -4.26 -13.79 18.62
N LEU A 110 -5.07 -13.29 17.67
CA LEU A 110 -5.78 -12.02 17.86
C LEU A 110 -6.85 -12.18 18.94
N THR A 111 -6.98 -11.17 19.80
CA THR A 111 -8.04 -11.12 20.80
C THR A 111 -9.41 -10.94 20.14
N LYS A 112 -10.50 -11.27 20.83
CA LYS A 112 -11.86 -11.05 20.30
C LYS A 112 -12.10 -9.58 19.89
N PRO A 113 -11.69 -8.57 20.69
CA PRO A 113 -11.78 -7.16 20.30
C PRO A 113 -10.97 -6.82 19.04
N GLN A 114 -9.72 -7.28 18.93
CA GLN A 114 -8.89 -7.04 17.74
C GLN A 114 -9.52 -7.62 16.47
N LYS A 115 -10.10 -8.82 16.56
CA LYS A 115 -10.84 -9.40 15.43
C LYS A 115 -12.07 -8.59 15.06
N GLN A 116 -12.80 -8.05 16.04
CA GLN A 116 -13.97 -7.21 15.79
C GLN A 116 -13.56 -5.88 15.13
N SER A 117 -12.49 -5.26 15.60
CA SER A 117 -11.91 -4.06 14.96
C SER A 117 -11.50 -4.33 13.50
N ASN A 118 -10.76 -5.42 13.25
CA ASN A 118 -10.37 -5.80 11.88
C ASN A 118 -11.60 -6.06 10.99
N ARG A 119 -12.68 -6.66 11.51
CA ARG A 119 -13.93 -6.85 10.77
C ARG A 119 -14.62 -5.53 10.46
N ALA A 120 -14.69 -4.61 11.41
CA ALA A 120 -15.27 -3.29 11.19
C ALA A 120 -14.49 -2.50 10.13
N LEU A 121 -13.16 -2.59 10.15
CA LEU A 121 -12.31 -1.98 9.14
C LEU A 121 -12.55 -2.57 7.74
N ALA A 122 -12.74 -3.89 7.65
CA ALA A 122 -12.98 -4.58 6.38
C ALA A 122 -14.36 -4.32 5.76
N CYS A 123 -15.31 -3.75 6.50
CA CYS A 123 -16.65 -3.39 6.01
C CYS A 123 -16.75 -1.93 5.55
N ARG A 124 -15.67 -1.14 5.64
CA ARG A 124 -15.60 0.20 5.06
C ARG A 124 -15.37 0.11 3.56
#